data_AF-A0A6N8UYA6-F1
#
_entry.id   AF-A0A6N8UYA6-F1
#
_cell.length_a   1.000
_cell.length_b   1.000
_cell.length_c   1.000
_cell.angle_alpha   90.00
_cell.angle_beta   90.00
_cell.angle_gamma   90.00
#
_symmetry.space_group_name_H-M   'P 1'
#
loop_
_entity.id
_entity.type
_entity.pdbx_description
1 polymer ?
#
loop_
_entity_poly.entity_id
_entity_poly.type
_entity_poly.pdbx_seq_one_letter_code
_entity_poly.pdbx_strand_id
1 'polypeptide(L)' 'MPPMIRAILTLTVIVASAALWLIRQRIGLEVSAELLFGLTAFMCVAVWLFPEVKKDGSGKR' A
#
# COMPACT_ATOMS: atom_id res chain seq x y z
N MET A 1 -4.23 -11.93 -7.67
CA MET A 1 -3.80 -12.25 -6.28
C MET A 1 -4.87 -13.03 -5.51
N PRO A 2 -4.48 -14.02 -4.68
CA PRO A 2 -5.34 -14.55 -3.63
C PRO A 2 -5.83 -13.43 -2.70
N PRO A 3 -7.10 -13.45 -2.24
CA PRO A 3 -7.67 -12.38 -1.41
C PRO A 3 -6.90 -12.15 -0.11
N MET A 4 -6.25 -13.20 0.42
CA MET A 4 -5.43 -13.14 1.63
C MET A 4 -4.19 -12.26 1.47
N ILE A 5 -3.46 -12.39 0.36
CA ILE A 5 -2.25 -11.60 0.08
C ILE A 5 -2.61 -10.12 -0.11
N ARG A 6 -3.74 -9.88 -0.78
CA ARG A 6 -4.26 -8.53 -1.05
C ARG A 6 -4.64 -7.83 0.26
N ALA A 7 -5.33 -8.54 1.17
CA ALA A 7 -5.67 -8.04 2.49
C ALA A 7 -4.42 -7.67 3.31
N ILE A 8 -3.40 -8.54 3.32
CA ILE A 8 -2.11 -8.30 4.01
C ILE A 8 -1.41 -7.06 3.43
N LEU A 9 -1.36 -6.92 2.10
CA LEU A 9 -0.78 -5.75 1.44
C LEU A 9 -1.50 -4.44 1.82
N THR A 10 -2.84 -4.42 1.78
CA THR A 10 -3.60 -3.25 2.23
C THR A 10 -3.35 -2.93 3.71
N LEU A 11 -3.28 -3.96 4.57
CA LEU A 11 -2.99 -3.77 5.99
C LEU A 11 -1.59 -3.16 6.19
N THR A 12 -0.60 -3.68 5.48
CA THR A 12 0.78 -3.17 5.51
C THR A 12 0.85 -1.72 5.05
N VAL A 13 0.13 -1.34 3.98
CA VAL A 13 0.08 0.04 3.48
C VAL A 13 -0.55 1.01 4.51
N ILE A 14 -1.61 0.57 5.18
CA ILE A 14 -2.26 1.35 6.25
C ILE A 14 -1.30 1.54 7.43
N VAL A 15 -0.67 0.47 7.89
CA VAL A 15 0.28 0.51 9.03
C VAL A 15 1.50 1.36 8.69
N ALA A 16 2.05 1.23 7.48
CA ALA A 16 3.18 2.03 7.02
C ALA A 16 2.82 3.52 6.95
N SER A 17 1.63 3.86 6.44
CA SER A 17 1.15 5.26 6.41
C SER A 17 0.96 5.83 7.81
N ALA A 18 0.43 5.05 8.76
CA ALA A 18 0.28 5.47 10.15
C ALA A 18 1.64 5.71 10.82
N ALA A 19 2.62 4.82 10.59
CA ALA A 19 3.98 4.99 11.09
C ALA A 19 4.65 6.24 10.50
N LEU A 20 4.50 6.47 9.19
CA LEU A 20 4.98 7.68 8.52
C LEU A 20 4.35 8.95 9.10
N TRP A 21 3.07 8.92 9.45
CA TRP A 21 2.40 10.04 10.09
C TRP A 21 2.97 10.37 11.48
N LEU A 22 3.29 9.34 12.28
CA LEU A 22 3.91 9.52 13.60
C LEU A 22 5.34 10.07 13.51
N ILE A 23 6.09 9.64 12.51
CA ILE A 23 7.51 10.02 12.35
C ILE A 23 7.63 11.32 11.55
N ARG A 24 6.59 11.75 10.82
CA ARG A 24 6.50 12.98 10.00
C ARG A 24 7.16 14.20 10.65
N GLN A 25 6.84 14.47 11.91
CA GLN A 25 7.35 15.64 12.65
C GLN A 25 8.87 15.56 12.91
N ARG A 26 9.45 14.36 12.96
CA ARG A 26 10.89 14.15 13.19
C ARG A 26 11.72 14.30 11.91
N ILE A 27 11.11 14.10 10.74
CA ILE A 27 11.81 14.12 9.44
C ILE A 27 11.69 15.47 8.71
N GLY A 28 11.01 16.45 9.31
CA GLY A 28 10.73 17.73 8.64
C GLY A 28 9.82 17.59 7.41
N LEU A 29 9.03 16.51 7.34
CA LEU A 29 8.12 16.28 6.22
C LEU A 29 6.91 17.22 6.37
N GLU A 30 6.96 18.37 5.69
CA GLU A 30 5.82 19.28 5.50
C GLU A 30 4.81 18.75 4.47
N VAL A 31 4.59 17.44 4.44
CA VAL A 31 3.57 16.84 3.58
C VAL A 31 2.21 17.13 4.20
N SER A 32 1.30 17.72 3.43
CA SER A 32 -0.05 18.02 3.87
C SER A 32 -0.84 16.74 4.17
N ALA A 33 -1.75 16.83 5.15
CA ALA A 33 -2.56 15.71 5.59
C ALA A 33 -3.35 15.11 4.42
N GLU A 34 -3.90 15.97 3.56
CA GLU A 34 -4.70 15.54 2.42
C GLU A 34 -3.88 14.72 1.41
N LEU A 35 -2.61 15.10 1.21
CA LEU A 35 -1.72 14.43 0.25
C LEU A 35 -1.35 13.03 0.74
N LEU A 36 -1.03 12.89 2.03
CA LEU A 36 -0.66 11.60 2.61
C LEU A 36 -1.86 10.65 2.65
N PHE A 37 -2.99 11.09 3.17
CA PHE A 37 -4.21 10.28 3.20
C PHE A 37 -4.75 9.97 1.80
N GLY A 38 -4.70 10.94 0.88
CA GLY A 38 -5.11 10.76 -0.51
C GLY A 38 -4.25 9.71 -1.23
N LEU A 39 -2.93 9.75 -1.02
CA LEU A 39 -2.00 8.76 -1.57
C LEU A 39 -2.26 7.37 -0.98
N THR A 40 -2.44 7.25 0.33
CA THR A 40 -2.74 5.97 0.98
C THR A 40 -4.05 5.38 0.46
N ALA A 41 -5.11 6.19 0.36
CA ALA A 41 -6.40 5.76 -0.18
C ALA A 41 -6.27 5.33 -1.65
N PHE A 42 -5.55 6.12 -2.46
CA PHE A 42 -5.27 5.78 -3.85
C PHE A 42 -4.51 4.46 -3.99
N MET A 43 -3.47 4.23 -3.17
CA MET A 43 -2.73 2.96 -3.18
C MET A 43 -3.62 1.77 -2.79
N CYS A 44 -4.48 1.92 -1.77
CA CYS A 44 -5.43 0.87 -1.41
C CYS A 44 -6.38 0.55 -2.57
N VAL A 45 -6.92 1.58 -3.25
CA VAL A 45 -7.76 1.40 -4.43
C VAL A 45 -6.99 0.78 -5.58
N ALA A 46 -5.73 1.18 -5.82
CA ALA A 46 -4.89 0.62 -6.88
C ALA A 46 -4.56 -0.86 -6.65
N VAL A 47 -4.23 -1.27 -5.42
CA VAL A 47 -4.07 -2.69 -5.04
C VAL A 47 -5.37 -3.47 -5.29
N TRP A 48 -6.50 -2.80 -5.18
CA TRP A 48 -7.78 -3.39 -5.50
C TRP A 48 -8.08 -3.42 -7.01
N LEU A 49 -7.76 -2.37 -7.75
CA LEU A 49 -8.05 -2.26 -9.18
C LEU A 49 -7.11 -3.10 -10.04
N PHE A 50 -5.86 -3.25 -9.61
CA PHE A 50 -4.80 -3.98 -10.30
C PHE A 50 -4.25 -5.12 -9.43
N PRO A 51 -5.02 -6.20 -9.21
CA PRO A 51 -4.46 -7.40 -8.63
C PRO A 51 -3.42 -7.95 -9.62
N GLU A 52 -2.17 -8.15 -9.18
CA GLU A 52 -1.15 -8.77 -10.03
C GLU A 52 -1.73 -9.99 -10.74
N VAL A 53 -1.59 -9.95 -12.07
CA VAL A 53 -1.91 -11.05 -12.98
C VAL A 53 -1.14 -12.24 -12.45
N LYS A 54 -1.85 -13.32 -12.10
CA LYS A 54 -1.19 -14.57 -11.73
C LYS A 54 -0.19 -14.87 -12.83
N LYS A 55 1.10 -14.86 -12.48
CA LYS A 55 2.12 -15.49 -13.31
C LYS A 55 1.89 -16.99 -13.13
N ASP A 56 0.84 -17.51 -13.77
CA ASP A 56 0.62 -18.95 -13.96
C ASP A 56 1.72 -19.40 -14.93
N GLY A 57 2.91 -19.55 -14.39
CA GLY A 57 4.15 -19.79 -15.10
C GLY A 57 5.01 -20.70 -14.27
N SER A 58 4.53 -21.93 -14.14
CA SER A 58 5.30 -23.13 -13.82
C SER A 58 6.63 -23.13 -14.59
N GLY A 59 7.67 -22.55 -14.01
CA GLY A 59 9.06 -22.72 -14.41
C GLY A 59 9.65 -23.99 -13.80
N LYS A 60 8.98 -25.12 -14.01
CA LYS A 60 9.62 -26.44 -14.03
C LYS A 60 9.83 -26.79 -15.49
N ARG A 61 10.96 -26.37 -16.04
CA ARG A 61 11.67 -27.07 -17.12
C ARG A 61 13.15 -26.98 -16.81
#